data_AF-A0A5K1EJE0-F1
#
_entry.id   AF-A0A5K1EJE0-F1
#
_cell.length_a   1.000
_cell.length_b   1.000
_cell.length_c   1.000
_cell.angle_alpha   90.00
_cell.angle_beta   90.00
_cell.angle_gamma   90.00
#
_symmetry.space_group_name_H-M   'P 1'
#
loop_
_entity.id
_entity.type
_entity.pdbx_description
1 polymer ?
#
loop_
_entity_poly.entity_id
_entity_poly.type
_entity_poly.pdbx_seq_one_letter_code
_entity_poly.pdbx_strand_id
1 'polypeptide(L)' 'ALSRLNVVIRQPDALLSDNVMAYDNAVSALGKICQFHRDSIDASQ' A
#
# COMPACT_ATOMS: atom_id res chain seq x y z
N ALA A 1 -2.60 1.53 9.03
CA ALA A 1 -2.65 0.66 7.83
C ALA A 1 -1.77 1.20 6.70
N LEU A 2 -1.91 2.49 6.36
CA LEU A 2 -1.15 3.15 5.28
C LEU A 2 0.38 3.01 5.42
N SER A 3 0.92 3.21 6.63
CA SER A 3 2.36 3.10 6.89
C SER A 3 2.92 1.70 6.56
N ARG A 4 2.20 0.62 6.87
CA ARG A 4 2.60 -0.75 6.51
C ARG A 4 2.53 -1.01 5.01
N LEU A 5 1.50 -0.50 4.33
CA LEU A 5 1.38 -0.61 2.87
C LEU A 5 2.51 0.15 2.16
N ASN A 6 2.83 1.35 2.63
CA ASN A 6 3.93 2.16 2.11
C ASN A 6 5.30 1.50 2.30
N VAL A 7 5.50 0.78 3.41
CA VAL A 7 6.71 -0.02 3.61
C VAL A 7 6.85 -1.09 2.54
N VAL A 8 5.79 -1.86 2.27
CA VAL A 8 5.80 -2.93 1.25
C VAL A 8 6.03 -2.36 -0.15
N ILE A 9 5.39 -1.23 -0.49
CA ILE A 9 5.52 -0.59 -1.80
C ILE A 9 6.93 -0.01 -2.02
N ARG A 10 7.60 0.47 -0.95
CA ARG A 10 8.95 1.05 -1.03
C ARG A 10 10.08 0.03 -0.91
N GLN A 11 9.80 -1.26 -0.74
CA GLN A 11 10.88 -2.24 -0.64
C GLN A 11 11.58 -2.38 -2.00
N PRO A 12 12.93 -2.39 -2.03
CA PRO A 12 13.69 -2.58 -3.27
C PRO A 12 13.32 -3.89 -3.99
N ASP A 13 12.98 -4.90 -3.20
CA ASP A 13 12.70 -6.26 -3.64
C ASP A 13 11.21 -6.50 -3.92
N ALA A 14 10.37 -5.48 -3.88
CA ALA A 14 8.93 -5.62 -4.03
C ALA A 14 8.50 -6.13 -5.41
N LEU A 15 9.35 -5.94 -6.41
CA LEU A 15 9.14 -6.41 -7.79
C LEU A 15 9.78 -7.78 -8.07
N LEU A 16 10.43 -8.41 -7.08
CA LEU A 16 10.88 -9.79 -7.22
C LEU A 16 9.67 -10.73 -7.31
N SER A 17 9.85 -11.85 -8.02
CA SER A 17 8.76 -12.80 -8.29
C SER A 17 8.08 -13.33 -7.01
N ASP A 18 8.80 -13.39 -5.90
CA ASP A 18 8.28 -13.85 -4.61
C ASP A 18 7.42 -12.79 -3.91
N ASN A 19 7.67 -11.51 -4.20
CA ASN A 19 7.06 -10.37 -3.51
C ASN A 19 6.06 -9.59 -4.38
N VAL A 20 6.02 -9.85 -5.69
CA VAL A 20 5.16 -9.13 -6.65
C VAL A 20 3.67 -9.22 -6.29
N MET A 21 3.24 -10.36 -5.74
CA MET A 21 1.86 -10.56 -5.30
C MET A 21 1.54 -9.75 -4.05
N ALA A 22 2.50 -9.59 -3.13
CA ALA A 22 2.38 -8.74 -1.96
C ALA A 22 2.37 -7.26 -2.33
N TYR A 23 3.19 -6.87 -3.32
CA TYR A 23 3.18 -5.53 -3.89
C TYR A 23 1.84 -5.19 -4.55
N ASP A 24 1.32 -6.07 -5.40
CA ASP A 24 0.03 -5.87 -6.08
C ASP A 24 -1.13 -5.77 -5.07
N ASN A 25 -1.13 -6.63 -4.06
CA ASN A 25 -2.09 -6.55 -2.95
C ASN A 25 -1.97 -5.23 -2.18
N ALA A 26 -0.75 -4.75 -1.96
CA ALA A 26 -0.53 -3.50 -1.24
C ALA A 26 -1.04 -2.29 -2.06
N VAL A 27 -0.80 -2.27 -3.36
CA VAL A 27 -1.29 -1.22 -4.28
C VAL A 27 -2.82 -1.25 -4.37
N SER A 28 -3.42 -2.42 -4.51
CA SER A 28 -4.88 -2.59 -4.57
C SER A 28 -5.56 -2.16 -3.26
N ALA A 29 -4.97 -2.49 -2.11
CA ALA A 29 -5.43 -2.03 -0.80
C ALA A 29 -5.28 -0.51 -0.66
N LEU A 30 -4.17 0.08 -1.14
CA LEU A 30 -3.97 1.53 -1.14
C LEU A 30 -5.07 2.24 -1.95
N GLY A 31 -5.38 1.72 -3.15
CA GLY A 31 -6.46 2.24 -4.00
C GLY A 31 -7.83 2.21 -3.31
N LYS A 32 -8.16 1.11 -2.62
CA LYS A 32 -9.40 1.00 -1.83
C LYS A 32 -9.44 1.98 -0.66
N ILE A 33 -8.33 2.19 0.04
CA ILE A 33 -8.26 3.19 1.13
C ILE A 33 -8.45 4.60 0.56
N CYS A 34 -7.83 4.93 -0.58
CA CYS A 34 -8.04 6.21 -1.27
C CYS A 34 -9.50 6.40 -1.71
N GLN A 35 -10.16 5.33 -2.14
CA GLN A 35 -11.53 5.37 -2.64
C GLN A 35 -12.57 5.50 -1.51
N PHE A 36 -12.43 4.73 -0.44
CA PHE A 36 -13.45 4.62 0.62
C PHE A 36 -13.14 5.44 1.88
N HIS A 37 -11.87 5.83 2.07
CA HIS A 37 -11.39 6.47 3.30
C HIS A 37 -10.55 7.72 3.02
N ARG A 38 -10.89 8.48 1.97
CA ARG A 38 -10.17 9.71 1.57
C ARG A 38 -9.99 10.71 2.73
N ASP A 39 -10.99 10.83 3.58
CA ASP A 39 -10.94 11.69 4.79
C ASP A 39 -10.00 11.14 5.88
N SER A 40 -9.74 9.83 5.91
CA SER A 40 -8.85 9.19 6.88
C SER A 40 -7.37 9.21 6.45
N ILE A 41 -7.08 9.55 5.18
CA ILE A 41 -5.71 9.73 4.69
C ILE A 41 -5.14 11.07 5.18
N ASP A 42 -5.97 12.12 5.17
CA ASP A 42 -5.58 13.45 5.65
C ASP A 42 -5.35 13.49 7.18
N ALA A 43 -5.98 12.57 7.92
CA ALA A 43 -5.83 12.43 9.37
C ALA A 43 -4.56 11.66 9.80
N SER A 44 -3.74 11.17 8.87
CA SER A 44 -2.45 10.54 9.21
C SER A 44 -1.33 11.58 9.25
N GLN A 45 -1.34 12.40 10.30
CA GLN A 45 -0.15 13.04 10.88
C GLN A 45 0.59 12.02 11.75
#